data_AF-A0A3N9XR99-F1
#
_entry.id   AF-A0A3N9XR99-F1
#
_cell.length_a   1.000
_cell.length_b   1.000
_cell.length_c   1.000
_cell.angle_alpha   90.00
_cell.angle_beta   90.00
_cell.angle_gamma   90.00
#
_symmetry.space_group_name_H-M   'P 1'
#
loop_
_entity.id
_entity.type
_entity.pdbx_description
1 polymer ?
#
loop_
_entity_poly.entity_id
_entity_poly.type
_entity_poly.pdbx_seq_one_letter_code
_entity_poly.pdbx_strand_id
1 'polypeptide(L)'
;MPQPEWSPPMSRRRRRLIAILATTATVAALLPTGVSTAAPTGGASSAERRSGPFAEGHAPADADNRTGTAAPDARQRGLARAVDPDVRWNRLGTPQALGPGRTPLASGLPADPEAAARAYLAANHDLFGMDAATVASMERVLVRPIGSGTVVTLRQRFGDLPAGPDGLVTLAVADGAVLSVSSSLARNTGTPSPATRTAEQAYAAALADAKLTADAVASHTIRSVAVPTPLDGPRAAYEVTMIGADTEHPAAFTSYVDGSTGQVLVREDLVDFDSDNPSWAVFPATPPRDLGPG
;
A
#
# COMPACT_ATOMS: atom_id res chain seq x y z
N MET A 1 16.36 3.39 -48.54
CA MET A 1 14.89 3.48 -48.37
C MET A 1 14.58 4.76 -47.61
N PRO A 2 13.67 5.61 -48.09
CA PRO A 2 13.28 6.85 -47.39
C PRO A 2 12.31 6.57 -46.23
N GLN A 3 12.38 7.38 -45.18
CA GLN A 3 11.39 7.39 -44.10
C GLN A 3 10.17 8.24 -44.52
N PRO A 4 8.93 7.86 -44.16
CA PRO A 4 7.74 8.64 -44.48
C PRO A 4 7.60 9.86 -43.54
N GLU A 5 7.55 11.05 -44.14
CA GLU A 5 7.40 12.33 -43.45
C GLU A 5 5.92 12.63 -43.12
N TRP A 6 5.53 12.57 -41.84
CA TRP A 6 4.16 12.87 -41.43
C TRP A 6 3.96 14.36 -41.13
N SER A 7 3.54 15.12 -42.14
CA SER A 7 3.02 16.48 -41.97
C SER A 7 1.49 16.50 -41.77
N PRO A 8 0.95 16.95 -40.62
CA PRO A 8 -0.50 17.07 -40.42
C PRO A 8 -1.07 18.37 -41.04
N PRO A 9 -2.17 18.32 -41.82
CA PRO A 9 -2.72 19.50 -42.48
C PRO A 9 -3.49 20.43 -41.53
N MET A 10 -3.07 21.69 -41.43
CA MET A 10 -3.75 22.72 -40.64
C MET A 10 -5.07 23.19 -41.27
N SER A 11 -6.23 22.70 -40.80
CA SER A 11 -7.54 23.23 -41.23
C SER A 11 -8.15 24.22 -40.21
N ARG A 12 -7.94 25.53 -40.43
CA ARG A 12 -8.64 26.59 -39.67
C ARG A 12 -10.10 26.73 -40.14
N ARG A 13 -11.08 26.56 -39.25
CA ARG A 13 -12.43 27.15 -39.44
C ARG A 13 -12.91 27.87 -38.17
N ARG A 14 -13.32 29.13 -38.35
CA ARG A 14 -13.97 29.98 -37.34
C ARG A 14 -15.44 30.22 -37.73
N ARG A 15 -16.37 30.09 -36.78
CA ARG A 15 -17.66 30.80 -36.60
C ARG A 15 -18.24 30.24 -35.27
N ARG A 16 -18.43 30.99 -34.17
CA ARG A 16 -19.27 32.18 -33.90
C ARG A 16 -20.77 31.95 -34.08
N LEU A 17 -21.47 31.82 -32.94
CA LEU A 17 -22.85 32.23 -32.60
C LEU A 17 -22.86 32.19 -31.05
N ILE A 18 -22.77 33.34 -30.34
CA ILE A 18 -23.86 34.26 -29.92
C ILE A 18 -24.67 33.71 -28.75
N ALA A 19 -24.86 34.57 -27.73
CA ALA A 19 -25.45 34.23 -26.43
C ALA A 19 -26.88 34.77 -26.27
N ILE A 20 -27.57 34.32 -25.22
CA ILE A 20 -28.75 34.99 -24.65
C ILE A 20 -28.47 35.27 -23.17
N LEU A 21 -28.83 36.47 -22.72
CA LEU A 21 -28.69 36.96 -21.35
C LEU A 21 -30.07 36.96 -20.67
N ALA A 22 -30.13 36.67 -19.37
CA ALA A 22 -31.33 36.88 -18.56
C ALA A 22 -30.94 37.49 -17.21
N THR A 23 -31.31 38.75 -16.99
CA THR A 23 -30.96 39.54 -15.79
C THR A 23 -32.19 40.19 -15.19
N THR A 24 -32.42 40.03 -13.88
CA THR A 24 -33.46 40.77 -13.13
C THR A 24 -32.97 41.18 -11.74
N ALA A 25 -33.23 42.44 -11.38
CA ALA A 25 -33.08 43.11 -10.08
C ALA A 25 -34.22 44.16 -9.98
N THR A 26 -34.53 44.86 -8.88
CA THR A 26 -33.81 45.22 -7.63
C THR A 26 -34.63 44.74 -6.40
N VAL A 27 -34.63 45.23 -5.14
CA VAL A 27 -34.23 46.48 -4.44
C VAL A 27 -33.73 46.15 -3.01
N ALA A 28 -33.02 47.08 -2.37
CA ALA A 28 -32.54 47.00 -0.99
C ALA A 28 -33.45 47.73 0.04
N ALA A 29 -33.25 47.50 1.34
CA ALA A 29 -33.74 48.38 2.41
C ALA A 29 -32.87 48.36 3.70
N LEU A 30 -32.45 49.57 4.11
CA LEU A 30 -31.94 50.12 5.39
C LEU A 30 -31.49 49.24 6.59
N LEU A 31 -30.45 49.77 7.28
CA LEU A 31 -29.99 49.42 8.64
C LEU A 31 -30.78 50.18 9.73
N PRO A 32 -30.64 49.77 11.02
CA PRO A 32 -29.86 50.63 11.93
C PRO A 32 -28.83 49.87 12.79
N THR A 33 -27.96 50.64 13.47
CA THR A 33 -26.82 50.14 14.26
C THR A 33 -27.21 49.61 15.64
N GLY A 34 -26.65 48.47 16.03
CA GLY A 34 -26.61 47.99 17.42
C GLY A 34 -25.23 47.46 17.78
N VAL A 35 -24.59 48.04 18.79
CA VAL A 35 -23.39 47.46 19.40
C VAL A 35 -23.79 46.37 20.38
N SER A 36 -23.20 45.18 20.26
CA SER A 36 -23.40 44.07 21.20
C SER A 36 -22.14 43.22 21.25
N THR A 37 -21.43 43.27 22.37
CA THR A 37 -20.28 42.42 22.65
C THR A 37 -20.75 41.01 23.01
N ALA A 38 -20.72 40.10 22.03
CA ALA A 38 -20.98 38.68 22.21
C ALA A 38 -19.66 37.88 22.21
N ALA A 39 -19.59 36.82 23.02
CA ALA A 39 -18.42 35.96 23.14
C ALA A 39 -18.24 35.05 21.90
N PRO A 40 -17.02 34.60 21.59
CA PRO A 40 -16.77 33.67 20.48
C PRO A 40 -17.31 32.26 20.79
N THR A 41 -18.56 31.99 20.42
CA THR A 41 -19.17 30.66 20.49
C THR A 41 -18.94 29.88 19.19
N GLY A 42 -18.55 28.61 19.33
CA GLY A 42 -18.75 27.57 18.30
C GLY A 42 -18.23 27.90 16.90
N GLY A 43 -16.91 28.09 16.74
CA GLY A 43 -16.30 27.98 15.41
C GLY A 43 -16.62 26.61 14.81
N ALA A 44 -17.27 26.58 13.65
CA ALA A 44 -17.75 25.35 13.02
C ALA A 44 -16.59 24.37 12.76
N SER A 45 -16.89 23.07 12.90
CA SER A 45 -15.90 21.98 12.75
C SER A 45 -15.04 22.19 11.51
N SER A 46 -13.72 22.22 11.71
CA SER A 46 -12.74 22.29 10.63
C SER A 46 -12.86 21.06 9.73
N ALA A 47 -13.67 21.16 8.68
CA ALA A 47 -13.63 20.22 7.57
C ALA A 47 -12.20 20.24 7.02
N GLU A 48 -11.48 19.13 7.20
CA GLU A 48 -10.07 19.01 6.87
C GLU A 48 -9.90 19.10 5.35
N ARG A 49 -9.62 20.32 4.87
CA ARG A 49 -9.39 20.61 3.46
C ARG A 49 -8.08 19.97 3.03
N ARG A 50 -8.18 18.73 2.54
CA ARG A 50 -7.07 17.98 1.93
C ARG A 50 -6.45 18.83 0.83
N SER A 51 -5.12 18.76 0.77
CA SER A 51 -4.29 19.78 0.14
C SER A 51 -4.03 19.54 -1.35
N GLY A 52 -3.88 20.63 -2.10
CA GLY A 52 -3.18 20.64 -3.40
C GLY A 52 -4.07 20.95 -4.61
N PRO A 53 -3.56 21.67 -5.62
CA PRO A 53 -4.28 22.00 -6.85
C PRO A 53 -4.27 20.82 -7.87
N PHE A 54 -4.40 19.58 -7.39
CA PHE A 54 -4.22 18.35 -8.17
C PHE A 54 -5.34 17.32 -7.93
N ALA A 55 -6.45 17.73 -7.29
CA ALA A 55 -7.53 16.84 -6.86
C ALA A 55 -8.64 16.66 -7.91
N GLU A 56 -8.28 16.41 -9.16
CA GLU A 56 -9.20 16.12 -10.27
C GLU A 56 -8.74 14.86 -11.05
N GLY A 57 -8.84 13.71 -10.38
CA GLY A 57 -8.53 12.36 -10.90
C GLY A 57 -9.35 11.30 -10.14
N HIS A 58 -9.22 10.02 -10.53
CA HIS A 58 -9.88 8.94 -9.78
C HIS A 58 -9.19 8.77 -8.42
N ALA A 59 -9.91 9.00 -7.32
CA ALA A 59 -9.35 8.80 -5.99
C ALA A 59 -9.32 7.28 -5.69
N PRO A 60 -8.15 6.67 -5.38
CA PRO A 60 -8.05 5.24 -5.12
C PRO A 60 -9.08 4.77 -4.09
N ALA A 61 -9.80 3.70 -4.41
CA ALA A 61 -10.89 3.18 -3.58
C ALA A 61 -10.41 2.20 -2.50
N ASP A 62 -9.15 2.33 -2.06
CA ASP A 62 -8.54 1.54 -0.99
C ASP A 62 -9.31 1.64 0.34
N ALA A 63 -9.24 0.58 1.14
CA ALA A 63 -9.72 0.58 2.52
C ALA A 63 -8.88 -0.33 3.41
N ASP A 64 -8.58 0.10 4.64
CA ASP A 64 -8.04 -0.77 5.69
C ASP A 64 -8.88 -0.59 6.96
N ASN A 65 -9.79 -1.54 7.18
CA ASN A 65 -10.73 -1.55 8.29
C ASN A 65 -10.14 -2.21 9.56
N ARG A 66 -8.91 -2.75 9.50
CA ARG A 66 -8.21 -3.27 10.68
C ARG A 66 -7.86 -2.10 11.58
N THR A 67 -8.19 -2.14 12.86
CA THR A 67 -8.00 -0.99 13.76
C THR A 67 -6.70 -1.07 14.59
N GLY A 68 -6.25 0.09 15.07
CA GLY A 68 -5.12 0.20 15.98
C GLY A 68 -3.73 -0.03 15.37
N THR A 69 -2.75 -0.09 16.27
CA THR A 69 -1.31 -0.26 16.00
C THR A 69 -0.69 -1.05 17.14
N ALA A 70 0.03 -2.14 16.85
CA ALA A 70 0.86 -2.80 17.84
C ALA A 70 2.10 -1.96 18.14
N ALA A 71 2.19 -1.42 19.37
CA ALA A 71 3.39 -0.76 19.82
C ALA A 71 4.51 -1.78 20.08
N PRO A 72 5.75 -1.56 19.59
CA PRO A 72 6.88 -2.43 19.92
C PRO A 72 7.23 -2.31 21.40
N ASP A 73 7.60 -3.42 22.05
CA ASP A 73 7.88 -3.43 23.49
C ASP A 73 9.27 -2.87 23.86
N ALA A 74 9.57 -2.82 25.17
CA ALA A 74 10.84 -2.26 25.65
C ALA A 74 12.08 -3.08 25.24
N ARG A 75 11.96 -4.40 25.08
CA ARG A 75 13.03 -5.31 24.63
C ARG A 75 13.25 -5.15 23.13
N GLN A 76 12.18 -5.16 22.34
CA GLN A 76 12.21 -4.87 20.91
C GLN A 76 12.87 -3.52 20.62
N ARG A 77 12.45 -2.43 21.30
CA ARG A 77 13.07 -1.10 21.16
C ARG A 77 14.50 -1.03 21.72
N GLY A 78 14.89 -1.94 22.61
CA GLY A 78 16.28 -2.06 23.10
C GLY A 78 17.18 -2.68 22.04
N LEU A 79 16.82 -3.88 21.57
CA LEU A 79 17.53 -4.64 20.55
C LEU A 79 17.64 -3.87 19.24
N ALA A 80 16.53 -3.29 18.76
CA ALA A 80 16.51 -2.58 17.49
C ALA A 80 17.53 -1.43 17.46
N ARG A 81 17.58 -0.59 18.51
CA ARG A 81 18.51 0.56 18.57
C ARG A 81 19.98 0.17 18.76
N ALA A 82 20.28 -1.09 19.09
CA ALA A 82 21.64 -1.62 19.05
C ALA A 82 22.09 -2.06 17.64
N VAL A 83 21.13 -2.21 16.71
CA VAL A 83 21.34 -2.63 15.31
C VAL A 83 21.17 -1.44 14.36
N ASP A 84 20.13 -0.62 14.56
CA ASP A 84 19.77 0.56 13.78
C ASP A 84 19.11 1.62 14.70
N PRO A 85 19.73 2.81 14.90
CA PRO A 85 19.17 3.86 15.75
C PRO A 85 17.90 4.51 15.14
N ASP A 86 17.76 4.49 13.81
CA ASP A 86 16.69 5.16 13.06
C ASP A 86 15.55 4.20 12.65
N VAL A 87 15.51 3.02 13.29
CA VAL A 87 14.53 1.94 13.06
C VAL A 87 13.09 2.44 12.98
N ARG A 88 12.45 2.13 11.85
CA ARG A 88 11.02 2.35 11.62
C ARG A 88 10.23 1.10 11.99
N TRP A 89 9.02 1.28 12.52
CA TRP A 89 8.15 0.19 12.96
C TRP A 89 6.89 0.14 12.12
N ASN A 90 6.48 -1.05 11.70
CA ASN A 90 5.21 -1.23 10.99
C ASN A 90 4.05 -1.31 11.99
N ARG A 91 2.83 -1.24 11.47
CA ARG A 91 1.60 -1.24 12.28
C ARG A 91 1.38 -2.54 13.08
N LEU A 92 2.08 -3.61 12.71
CA LEU A 92 1.96 -4.96 13.27
C LEU A 92 3.05 -5.27 14.33
N GLY A 93 3.79 -4.24 14.78
CA GLY A 93 4.66 -4.31 15.95
C GLY A 93 6.04 -4.92 15.70
N THR A 94 6.51 -4.95 14.45
CA THR A 94 7.87 -5.38 14.08
C THR A 94 8.60 -4.27 13.29
N PRO A 95 9.93 -4.37 13.09
CA PRO A 95 10.64 -3.39 12.25
C PRO A 95 10.08 -3.38 10.82
N GLN A 96 9.78 -2.20 10.32
CA GLN A 96 9.43 -1.94 8.92
C GLN A 96 10.69 -1.91 8.05
N ALA A 97 11.76 -1.31 8.57
CA ALA A 97 13.04 -1.21 7.89
C ALA A 97 14.18 -1.28 8.92
N LEU A 98 15.29 -1.91 8.52
CA LEU A 98 16.57 -1.90 9.22
C LEU A 98 17.67 -1.69 8.18
N GLY A 99 18.50 -0.66 8.37
CA GLY A 99 19.59 -0.30 7.46
C GLY A 99 19.13 0.10 6.04
N PRO A 100 20.06 0.12 5.06
CA PRO A 100 21.48 -0.23 5.18
C PRO A 100 22.25 0.78 6.05
N GLY A 101 23.05 0.27 6.99
CA GLY A 101 23.91 1.06 7.87
C GLY A 101 25.34 1.23 7.35
N ARG A 102 26.22 1.77 8.21
CA ARG A 102 27.67 1.82 7.95
C ARG A 102 28.37 0.46 8.06
N THR A 103 27.67 -0.54 8.61
CA THR A 103 28.08 -1.93 8.80
C THR A 103 26.89 -2.84 8.47
N PRO A 104 27.12 -4.12 8.10
CA PRO A 104 26.05 -5.10 8.02
C PRO A 104 25.27 -5.24 9.34
N LEU A 105 24.00 -5.62 9.25
CA LEU A 105 23.14 -5.92 10.41
C LEU A 105 23.52 -7.24 11.10
N ALA A 106 24.16 -8.14 10.36
CA ALA A 106 24.80 -9.37 10.85
C ALA A 106 25.83 -9.87 9.82
N SER A 107 26.80 -10.66 10.27
CA SER A 107 27.83 -11.31 9.45
C SER A 107 28.19 -12.68 10.02
N GLY A 108 28.92 -13.52 9.26
CA GLY A 108 29.24 -14.89 9.65
C GLY A 108 28.05 -15.87 9.51
N LEU A 109 27.06 -15.51 8.69
CA LEU A 109 25.91 -16.33 8.35
C LEU A 109 26.28 -17.39 7.27
N PRO A 110 25.44 -18.41 7.03
CA PRO A 110 25.61 -19.36 5.94
C PRO A 110 25.88 -18.71 4.57
N ALA A 111 26.61 -19.43 3.70
CA ALA A 111 26.93 -18.96 2.35
C ALA A 111 25.74 -19.00 1.37
N ASP A 112 24.73 -19.85 1.64
CA ASP A 112 23.46 -19.81 0.90
C ASP A 112 22.62 -18.60 1.36
N PRO A 113 22.15 -17.72 0.44
CA PRO A 113 21.43 -16.51 0.83
C PRO A 113 20.10 -16.75 1.56
N GLU A 114 19.37 -17.82 1.24
CA GLU A 114 18.09 -18.13 1.90
C GLU A 114 18.33 -18.66 3.31
N ALA A 115 19.32 -19.54 3.49
CA ALA A 115 19.77 -20.00 4.79
C ALA A 115 20.32 -18.84 5.64
N ALA A 116 21.05 -17.89 5.06
CA ALA A 116 21.51 -16.68 5.74
C ALA A 116 20.35 -15.80 6.22
N ALA A 117 19.36 -15.57 5.36
CA ALA A 117 18.17 -14.79 5.70
C ALA A 117 17.35 -15.45 6.83
N ARG A 118 17.11 -16.76 6.74
CA ARG A 118 16.39 -17.52 7.80
C ARG A 118 17.20 -17.58 9.10
N ALA A 119 18.52 -17.75 9.04
CA ALA A 119 19.38 -17.72 10.23
C ALA A 119 19.36 -16.35 10.92
N TYR A 120 19.39 -15.24 10.16
CA TYR A 120 19.26 -13.89 10.70
C TYR A 120 17.93 -13.67 11.41
N LEU A 121 16.81 -14.05 10.79
CA LEU A 121 15.47 -13.91 11.38
C LEU A 121 15.32 -14.74 12.66
N ALA A 122 15.79 -16.00 12.64
CA ALA A 122 15.72 -16.89 13.81
C ALA A 122 16.61 -16.43 14.98
N ALA A 123 17.79 -15.87 14.70
CA ALA A 123 18.63 -15.26 15.74
C ALA A 123 17.93 -14.05 16.39
N ASN A 124 17.21 -13.27 15.60
CA ASN A 124 16.50 -12.05 16.02
C ASN A 124 15.04 -12.31 16.47
N HIS A 125 14.75 -13.49 17.02
CA HIS A 125 13.40 -13.91 17.43
C HIS A 125 12.66 -12.86 18.31
N ASP A 126 13.33 -12.27 19.30
CA ASP A 126 12.79 -11.22 20.17
C ASP A 126 12.35 -9.95 19.40
N LEU A 127 13.09 -9.60 18.34
CA LEU A 127 12.90 -8.36 17.59
C LEU A 127 11.68 -8.47 16.66
N PHE A 128 11.55 -9.61 15.97
CA PHE A 128 10.48 -9.87 15.00
C PHE A 128 9.26 -10.61 15.60
N GLY A 129 9.38 -11.18 16.80
CA GLY A 129 8.32 -11.96 17.45
C GLY A 129 8.15 -13.39 16.92
N MET A 130 9.09 -13.89 16.12
CA MET A 130 9.00 -15.19 15.45
C MET A 130 10.06 -16.17 15.99
N ASP A 131 9.65 -17.38 16.34
CA ASP A 131 10.60 -18.45 16.70
C ASP A 131 11.20 -19.12 15.45
N ALA A 132 12.20 -19.98 15.66
CA ALA A 132 12.87 -20.69 14.57
C ALA A 132 11.93 -21.61 13.77
N ALA A 133 10.86 -22.14 14.37
CA ALA A 133 9.86 -22.96 13.68
C ALA A 133 8.99 -22.11 12.74
N THR A 134 8.57 -20.93 13.19
CA THR A 134 7.86 -19.93 12.37
C THR A 134 8.74 -19.47 11.20
N VAL A 135 10.02 -19.18 11.44
CA VAL A 135 10.96 -18.77 10.38
C VAL A 135 11.26 -19.91 9.39
N ALA A 136 11.29 -21.16 9.85
CA ALA A 136 11.43 -22.33 8.99
C ALA A 136 10.19 -22.58 8.11
N SER A 137 8.98 -22.32 8.63
CA SER A 137 7.74 -22.52 7.85
C SER A 137 7.48 -21.44 6.80
N MET A 138 8.14 -20.27 6.87
CA MET A 138 7.93 -19.18 5.91
C MET A 138 8.09 -19.63 4.46
N GLU A 139 7.11 -19.26 3.62
CA GLU A 139 7.10 -19.54 2.19
C GLU A 139 8.15 -18.68 1.49
N ARG A 140 8.88 -19.26 0.54
CA ARG A 140 9.86 -18.53 -0.28
C ARG A 140 9.17 -17.90 -1.48
N VAL A 141 9.07 -16.57 -1.48
CA VAL A 141 8.52 -15.80 -2.60
C VAL A 141 9.60 -15.53 -3.65
N LEU A 142 10.80 -15.12 -3.23
CA LEU A 142 11.87 -14.71 -4.15
C LEU A 142 13.26 -15.03 -3.60
N VAL A 143 14.15 -15.49 -4.49
CA VAL A 143 15.61 -15.44 -4.32
C VAL A 143 16.20 -15.01 -5.66
N ARG A 144 16.86 -13.85 -5.71
CA ARG A 144 17.43 -13.27 -6.94
C ARG A 144 18.77 -12.57 -6.68
N PRO A 145 19.84 -12.89 -7.43
CA PRO A 145 21.08 -12.11 -7.38
C PRO A 145 20.87 -10.73 -7.99
N ILE A 146 21.45 -9.70 -7.38
CA ILE A 146 21.47 -8.31 -7.87
C ILE A 146 22.86 -7.73 -7.58
N GLY A 147 23.66 -7.52 -8.64
CA GLY A 147 25.07 -7.14 -8.49
C GLY A 147 25.87 -8.23 -7.78
N SER A 148 26.59 -7.87 -6.72
CA SER A 148 27.29 -8.80 -5.82
C SER A 148 26.40 -9.35 -4.70
N GLY A 149 25.18 -8.86 -4.53
CA GLY A 149 24.25 -9.31 -3.50
C GLY A 149 23.19 -10.27 -4.02
N THR A 150 22.36 -10.78 -3.11
CA THR A 150 21.13 -11.51 -3.39
C THR A 150 19.99 -10.94 -2.55
N VAL A 151 18.86 -10.67 -3.19
CA VAL A 151 17.61 -10.30 -2.52
C VAL A 151 16.81 -11.58 -2.24
N VAL A 152 16.41 -11.75 -0.98
CA VAL A 152 15.61 -12.87 -0.51
C VAL A 152 14.29 -12.32 0.05
N THR A 153 13.16 -12.76 -0.49
CA THR A 153 11.82 -12.42 0.01
C THR A 153 11.10 -13.66 0.51
N LEU A 154 10.67 -13.61 1.77
CA LEU A 154 9.92 -14.67 2.46
C LEU A 154 8.54 -14.14 2.90
N ARG A 155 7.55 -15.03 2.95
CA ARG A 155 6.17 -14.75 3.40
C ARG A 155 5.84 -15.58 4.65
N GLN A 156 5.25 -14.94 5.66
CA GLN A 156 4.73 -15.62 6.84
C GLN A 156 3.63 -16.62 6.49
N ARG A 157 3.56 -17.70 7.27
CA ARG A 157 2.42 -18.61 7.32
C ARG A 157 1.87 -18.62 8.74
N PHE A 158 0.56 -18.68 8.86
CA PHE A 158 -0.17 -18.70 10.13
C PHE A 158 -0.93 -20.03 10.18
N GLY A 159 -0.25 -21.06 10.69
CA GLY A 159 -0.59 -22.45 10.40
C GLY A 159 -0.47 -22.74 8.89
N ASP A 160 -1.52 -23.30 8.29
CA ASP A 160 -1.54 -23.66 6.87
C ASP A 160 -1.93 -22.53 5.91
N LEU A 161 -2.25 -21.35 6.44
CA LEU A 161 -2.63 -20.19 5.63
C LEU A 161 -1.42 -19.28 5.37
N PRO A 162 -1.09 -18.95 4.10
CA PRO A 162 -0.10 -17.91 3.81
C PRO A 162 -0.66 -16.54 4.19
N ALA A 163 0.21 -15.57 4.47
CA ALA A 163 -0.20 -14.16 4.53
C ALA A 163 -0.89 -13.74 3.22
N GLY A 164 -2.02 -13.04 3.33
CA GLY A 164 -2.65 -12.33 2.21
C GLY A 164 -2.00 -10.95 2.06
N PRO A 165 -2.51 -9.92 2.75
CA PRO A 165 -1.83 -8.64 2.88
C PRO A 165 -0.77 -8.71 3.98
N ASP A 166 0.21 -7.82 3.93
CA ASP A 166 1.35 -7.78 4.86
C ASP A 166 2.10 -9.14 4.96
N GLY A 167 2.80 -9.39 6.08
CA GLY A 167 3.46 -10.67 6.37
C GLY A 167 4.67 -11.00 5.49
N LEU A 168 5.21 -10.04 4.74
CA LEU A 168 6.40 -10.21 3.91
C LEU A 168 7.66 -9.68 4.61
N VAL A 169 8.80 -10.28 4.30
CA VAL A 169 10.12 -9.72 4.61
C VAL A 169 11.06 -9.90 3.43
N THR A 170 11.77 -8.84 3.09
CA THR A 170 12.80 -8.81 2.05
C THR A 170 14.13 -8.43 2.68
N LEU A 171 15.16 -9.24 2.46
CA LEU A 171 16.50 -9.06 3.01
C LEU A 171 17.51 -8.93 1.86
N ALA A 172 18.42 -7.96 1.97
CA ALA A 172 19.60 -7.88 1.11
C ALA A 172 20.76 -8.65 1.76
N VAL A 173 21.24 -9.69 1.09
CA VAL A 173 22.30 -10.59 1.58
C VAL A 173 23.53 -10.50 0.66
N ALA A 174 24.73 -10.43 1.21
CA ALA A 174 25.98 -10.55 0.47
C ALA A 174 27.04 -11.22 1.36
N ASP A 175 27.88 -12.11 0.80
CA ASP A 175 29.07 -12.67 1.45
C ASP A 175 28.87 -13.20 2.90
N GLY A 176 27.75 -13.86 3.17
CA GLY A 176 27.42 -14.36 4.51
C GLY A 176 27.03 -13.26 5.52
N ALA A 177 26.53 -12.12 5.03
CA ALA A 177 26.09 -10.98 5.82
C ALA A 177 24.73 -10.44 5.33
N VAL A 178 23.92 -9.91 6.26
CA VAL A 178 22.67 -9.19 5.95
C VAL A 178 22.93 -7.70 6.01
N LEU A 179 22.66 -7.00 4.91
CA LEU A 179 22.96 -5.58 4.73
C LEU A 179 21.78 -4.67 5.09
N SER A 180 20.56 -5.09 4.75
CA SER A 180 19.32 -4.38 5.06
C SER A 180 18.12 -5.33 5.10
N VAL A 181 17.05 -4.91 5.78
CA VAL A 181 15.77 -5.61 5.85
C VAL A 181 14.63 -4.60 5.61
N SER A 182 13.61 -5.01 4.85
CA SER A 182 12.32 -4.33 4.72
C SER A 182 11.20 -5.33 5.01
N SER A 183 10.19 -4.95 5.80
CA SER A 183 9.26 -5.90 6.44
C SER A 183 7.85 -5.35 6.70
N SER A 184 6.85 -6.17 6.40
CA SER A 184 5.47 -6.07 6.87
C SER A 184 5.12 -7.23 7.83
N LEU A 185 6.12 -7.82 8.50
CA LEU A 185 5.94 -8.98 9.37
C LEU A 185 4.99 -8.68 10.55
N ALA A 186 4.06 -9.59 10.80
CA ALA A 186 3.24 -9.58 12.00
C ALA A 186 4.00 -10.16 13.21
N ARG A 187 3.94 -9.49 14.36
CA ARG A 187 4.54 -10.02 15.60
C ARG A 187 3.77 -11.23 16.15
N ASN A 188 2.45 -11.26 16.00
CA ASN A 188 1.60 -12.37 16.46
C ASN A 188 1.42 -13.40 15.33
N THR A 189 2.14 -14.52 15.41
CA THR A 189 2.17 -15.58 14.38
C THR A 189 1.34 -16.82 14.73
N GLY A 190 0.42 -16.72 15.70
CA GLY A 190 -0.46 -17.83 16.06
C GLY A 190 -1.35 -18.29 14.91
N THR A 191 -1.71 -19.58 14.87
CA THR A 191 -2.69 -20.09 13.90
C THR A 191 -4.07 -19.47 14.15
N PRO A 192 -4.73 -18.84 13.16
CA PRO A 192 -6.06 -18.29 13.33
C PRO A 192 -7.12 -19.38 13.48
N SER A 193 -8.24 -19.06 14.13
CA SER A 193 -9.45 -19.88 14.08
C SER A 193 -9.88 -20.14 12.63
N PRO A 194 -10.31 -21.36 12.25
CA PRO A 194 -10.78 -21.66 10.91
C PRO A 194 -11.96 -20.76 10.47
N ALA A 195 -12.06 -20.51 9.16
CA ALA A 195 -13.20 -19.83 8.57
C ALA A 195 -14.50 -20.63 8.78
N THR A 196 -15.59 -19.92 9.04
CA THR A 196 -16.96 -20.46 9.17
C THR A 196 -17.90 -20.01 8.06
N ARG A 197 -17.48 -19.03 7.23
CA ARG A 197 -18.10 -18.64 5.97
C ARG A 197 -17.53 -19.44 4.81
N THR A 198 -18.27 -19.50 3.70
CA THR A 198 -17.77 -20.09 2.45
C THR A 198 -17.10 -19.04 1.56
N ALA A 199 -16.36 -19.49 0.55
CA ALA A 199 -15.71 -18.62 -0.44
C ALA A 199 -16.74 -17.75 -1.20
N GLU A 200 -17.90 -18.31 -1.53
CA GLU A 200 -18.98 -17.62 -2.25
C GLU A 200 -19.65 -16.55 -1.38
N GLN A 201 -19.77 -16.80 -0.07
CA GLN A 201 -20.23 -15.80 0.89
C GLN A 201 -19.24 -14.64 1.03
N ALA A 202 -17.94 -14.92 0.96
CA ALA A 202 -16.92 -13.88 0.94
C ALA A 202 -16.93 -13.08 -0.37
N TYR A 203 -17.10 -13.71 -1.53
CA TYR A 203 -17.27 -13.03 -2.80
C TYR A 203 -18.50 -12.11 -2.82
N ALA A 204 -19.64 -12.57 -2.30
CA ALA A 204 -20.84 -11.74 -2.18
C ALA A 204 -20.63 -10.52 -1.26
N ALA A 205 -19.83 -10.65 -0.19
CA ALA A 205 -19.46 -9.53 0.68
C ALA A 205 -18.49 -8.55 0.00
N ALA A 206 -17.50 -9.06 -0.74
CA ALA A 206 -16.55 -8.23 -1.51
C ALA A 206 -17.26 -7.42 -2.61
N LEU A 207 -18.19 -8.03 -3.35
CA LEU A 207 -19.07 -7.34 -4.31
C LEU A 207 -19.85 -6.20 -3.65
N ALA A 208 -20.52 -6.48 -2.52
CA ALA A 208 -21.34 -5.49 -1.82
C ALA A 208 -20.52 -4.32 -1.26
N ASP A 209 -19.32 -4.58 -0.73
CA ASP A 209 -18.38 -3.57 -0.23
C ASP A 209 -17.78 -2.70 -1.35
N ALA A 210 -17.43 -3.32 -2.48
CA ALA A 210 -16.98 -2.64 -3.70
C ALA A 210 -18.13 -1.96 -4.48
N LYS A 211 -19.39 -2.20 -4.08
CA LYS A 211 -20.62 -1.75 -4.77
C LYS A 211 -20.76 -2.28 -6.21
N LEU A 212 -20.13 -3.42 -6.49
CA LEU A 212 -20.24 -4.12 -7.76
C LEU A 212 -21.38 -5.15 -7.74
N THR A 213 -21.96 -5.41 -8.90
CA THR A 213 -22.87 -6.55 -9.12
C THR A 213 -22.13 -7.68 -9.83
N ALA A 214 -22.59 -8.92 -9.68
CA ALA A 214 -21.87 -10.10 -10.20
C ALA A 214 -21.78 -10.15 -11.75
N ASP A 215 -22.70 -9.47 -12.44
CA ASP A 215 -22.73 -9.28 -13.89
C ASP A 215 -21.77 -8.17 -14.38
N ALA A 216 -21.34 -7.27 -13.50
CA ALA A 216 -20.32 -6.25 -13.79
C ALA A 216 -18.88 -6.79 -13.70
N VAL A 217 -18.68 -8.03 -13.21
CA VAL A 217 -17.36 -8.67 -13.04
C VAL A 217 -17.08 -9.65 -14.18
N ALA A 218 -16.05 -9.36 -14.98
CA ALA A 218 -15.60 -10.21 -16.08
C ALA A 218 -14.83 -11.45 -15.60
N SER A 219 -14.05 -11.33 -14.52
CA SER A 219 -13.40 -12.47 -13.88
C SER A 219 -13.11 -12.22 -12.40
N HIS A 220 -13.04 -13.29 -11.61
CA HIS A 220 -12.62 -13.24 -10.21
C HIS A 220 -11.81 -14.48 -9.83
N THR A 221 -11.01 -14.37 -8.77
CA THR A 221 -10.32 -15.48 -8.12
C THR A 221 -10.50 -15.37 -6.60
N ILE A 222 -10.53 -16.52 -5.92
CA ILE A 222 -10.69 -16.57 -4.46
C ILE A 222 -9.63 -17.52 -3.89
N ARG A 223 -8.89 -17.09 -2.87
CA ARG A 223 -7.93 -17.95 -2.15
C ARG A 223 -8.02 -17.76 -0.63
N SER A 224 -7.92 -18.87 0.11
CA SER A 224 -7.83 -18.84 1.57
C SER A 224 -6.48 -18.32 2.03
N VAL A 225 -6.48 -17.30 2.87
CA VAL A 225 -5.29 -16.62 3.40
C VAL A 225 -5.43 -16.30 4.88
N ALA A 226 -4.35 -15.88 5.52
CA ALA A 226 -4.39 -15.23 6.82
C ALA A 226 -4.16 -13.72 6.65
N VAL A 227 -5.04 -12.92 7.25
CA VAL A 227 -4.87 -11.47 7.39
C VAL A 227 -4.33 -11.19 8.79
N PRO A 228 -3.09 -10.68 8.94
CA PRO A 228 -2.62 -10.21 10.24
C PRO A 228 -3.38 -8.93 10.63
N THR A 229 -3.82 -8.85 11.89
CA THR A 229 -4.39 -7.61 12.45
C THR A 229 -3.46 -7.02 13.53
N PRO A 230 -3.47 -5.69 13.75
CA PRO A 230 -2.55 -5.06 14.70
C PRO A 230 -2.74 -5.50 16.16
N LEU A 231 -3.98 -5.64 16.62
CA LEU A 231 -4.27 -5.87 18.05
C LEU A 231 -4.89 -7.24 18.33
N ASP A 232 -5.75 -7.74 17.45
CA ASP A 232 -6.60 -8.90 17.73
C ASP A 232 -6.04 -10.23 17.21
N GLY A 233 -4.78 -10.23 16.73
CA GLY A 233 -4.10 -11.37 16.11
C GLY A 233 -4.56 -11.67 14.68
N PRO A 234 -3.98 -12.69 14.01
CA PRO A 234 -4.35 -13.04 12.65
C PRO A 234 -5.80 -13.55 12.53
N ARG A 235 -6.37 -13.41 11.33
CA ARG A 235 -7.70 -13.91 10.96
C ARG A 235 -7.58 -14.83 9.75
N ALA A 236 -8.29 -15.96 9.78
CA ALA A 236 -8.53 -16.74 8.57
C ALA A 236 -9.49 -15.93 7.68
N ALA A 237 -9.14 -15.77 6.42
CA ALA A 237 -9.79 -14.86 5.50
C ALA A 237 -9.80 -15.43 4.07
N TYR A 238 -10.62 -14.83 3.22
CA TYR A 238 -10.61 -15.05 1.79
C TYR A 238 -10.08 -13.80 1.11
N GLU A 239 -9.00 -13.94 0.36
CA GLU A 239 -8.61 -12.95 -0.62
C GLU A 239 -9.43 -13.17 -1.88
N VAL A 240 -10.13 -12.11 -2.31
CA VAL A 240 -11.08 -12.10 -3.42
C VAL A 240 -10.60 -11.03 -4.40
N THR A 241 -9.94 -11.44 -5.47
CA THR A 241 -9.57 -10.54 -6.57
C THR A 241 -10.69 -10.53 -7.60
N MET A 242 -11.11 -9.34 -8.04
CA MET A 242 -12.21 -9.12 -8.99
C MET A 242 -11.73 -8.16 -10.08
N ILE A 243 -12.09 -8.43 -11.34
CA ILE A 243 -11.81 -7.57 -12.49
C ILE A 243 -13.14 -7.31 -13.22
N GLY A 244 -13.48 -6.04 -13.37
CA GLY A 244 -14.70 -5.55 -14.01
C GLY A 244 -14.76 -5.81 -15.51
N ALA A 245 -15.98 -5.72 -16.07
CA ALA A 245 -16.24 -5.86 -17.49
C ALA A 245 -16.29 -4.52 -18.26
N ASP A 246 -16.44 -3.39 -17.56
CA ASP A 246 -16.40 -2.05 -18.17
C ASP A 246 -14.95 -1.65 -18.47
N THR A 247 -14.69 -1.15 -19.68
CA THR A 247 -13.39 -0.66 -20.16
C THR A 247 -13.30 0.87 -20.24
N GLU A 248 -14.42 1.58 -20.15
CA GLU A 248 -14.48 3.04 -20.03
C GLU A 248 -14.38 3.47 -18.55
N HIS A 249 -14.99 2.70 -17.65
CA HIS A 249 -14.91 2.86 -16.20
C HIS A 249 -14.36 1.58 -15.55
N PRO A 250 -13.07 1.25 -15.78
CA PRO A 250 -12.47 0.06 -15.21
C PRO A 250 -12.56 0.05 -13.68
N ALA A 251 -12.89 -1.12 -13.13
CA ALA A 251 -12.91 -1.39 -11.70
C ALA A 251 -12.23 -2.74 -11.46
N ALA A 252 -11.20 -2.77 -10.61
CA ALA A 252 -10.51 -4.00 -10.26
C ALA A 252 -10.03 -3.90 -8.80
N PHE A 253 -10.28 -4.93 -8.00
CA PHE A 253 -10.06 -4.91 -6.56
C PHE A 253 -9.48 -6.23 -6.07
N THR A 254 -8.62 -6.18 -5.05
CA THR A 254 -8.36 -7.32 -4.17
C THR A 254 -8.93 -7.03 -2.78
N SER A 255 -10.00 -7.73 -2.42
CA SER A 255 -10.67 -7.61 -1.11
C SER A 255 -10.33 -8.78 -0.20
N TYR A 256 -9.87 -8.50 1.01
CA TYR A 256 -9.53 -9.49 2.03
C TYR A 256 -10.65 -9.59 3.06
N VAL A 257 -11.48 -10.62 2.94
CA VAL A 257 -12.74 -10.78 3.70
C VAL A 257 -12.53 -11.72 4.88
N ASP A 258 -12.88 -11.28 6.09
CA ASP A 258 -12.82 -12.12 7.30
C ASP A 258 -13.69 -13.37 7.16
N GLY A 259 -13.08 -14.55 7.33
CA GLY A 259 -13.72 -15.84 7.13
C GLY A 259 -14.75 -16.22 8.19
N SER A 260 -15.00 -15.39 9.20
CA SER A 260 -15.99 -15.60 10.25
C SER A 260 -17.11 -14.55 10.27
N THR A 261 -16.76 -13.26 10.13
CA THR A 261 -17.72 -12.15 10.14
C THR A 261 -18.25 -11.83 8.74
N GLY A 262 -17.47 -12.09 7.68
CA GLY A 262 -17.76 -11.63 6.33
C GLY A 262 -17.48 -10.13 6.10
N GLN A 263 -16.77 -9.47 7.02
CA GLN A 263 -16.36 -8.07 6.84
C GLN A 263 -15.10 -7.97 5.99
N VAL A 264 -15.02 -6.99 5.09
CA VAL A 264 -13.78 -6.65 4.39
C VAL A 264 -12.81 -6.00 5.37
N LEU A 265 -11.67 -6.66 5.61
CA LEU A 265 -10.62 -6.20 6.51
C LEU A 265 -9.69 -5.21 5.80
N VAL A 266 -9.37 -5.50 4.54
CA VAL A 266 -8.57 -4.66 3.63
C VAL A 266 -9.18 -4.77 2.23
N ARG A 267 -9.16 -3.68 1.47
CA ARG A 267 -9.39 -3.66 0.02
C ARG A 267 -8.30 -2.83 -0.63
N GLU A 268 -7.68 -3.40 -1.66
CA GLU A 268 -6.70 -2.74 -2.53
C GLU A 268 -7.37 -2.46 -3.88
N ASP A 269 -7.27 -1.22 -4.36
CA ASP A 269 -7.61 -0.84 -5.72
C ASP A 269 -6.49 -1.27 -6.69
N LEU A 270 -6.86 -1.78 -7.86
CA LEU A 270 -5.92 -2.32 -8.86
C LEU A 270 -5.96 -1.52 -10.17
N VAL A 271 -6.63 -0.37 -10.20
CA VAL A 271 -6.82 0.45 -11.41
C VAL A 271 -5.86 1.64 -11.41
N ASP A 272 -4.65 1.43 -11.94
CA ASP A 272 -3.72 2.51 -12.28
C ASP A 272 -4.16 3.22 -13.57
N PHE A 273 -4.34 4.54 -13.54
CA PHE A 273 -4.69 5.35 -14.71
C PHE A 273 -3.45 6.04 -15.32
N ASP A 274 -3.11 5.73 -16.59
CA ASP A 274 -2.01 6.38 -17.34
C ASP A 274 -2.20 7.90 -17.53
N SER A 275 -3.40 8.43 -17.25
CA SER A 275 -3.66 9.88 -17.18
C SER A 275 -3.01 10.57 -15.97
N ASP A 276 -2.59 9.84 -14.93
CA ASP A 276 -1.72 10.34 -13.85
C ASP A 276 -0.24 10.41 -14.28
N ASN A 277 0.00 10.57 -15.60
CA ASN A 277 1.28 10.85 -16.22
C ASN A 277 2.02 11.96 -15.46
N PRO A 278 3.17 11.68 -14.83
CA PRO A 278 3.83 12.66 -13.98
C PRO A 278 4.21 13.91 -14.78
N SER A 279 4.35 15.04 -14.11
CA SER A 279 4.77 16.31 -14.72
C SER A 279 6.25 16.33 -15.16
N TRP A 280 6.87 15.18 -15.46
CA TRP A 280 8.28 15.07 -15.87
C TRP A 280 8.59 15.86 -17.14
N ALA A 281 7.59 16.10 -17.99
CA ALA A 281 7.66 17.03 -19.13
C ALA A 281 7.95 18.51 -18.74
N VAL A 282 7.80 18.90 -17.46
CA VAL A 282 8.13 20.25 -16.96
C VAL A 282 9.53 20.35 -16.33
N PHE A 283 10.33 19.28 -16.35
CA PHE A 283 11.76 19.35 -16.03
C PHE A 283 12.59 19.57 -17.30
N PRO A 284 13.04 20.81 -17.62
CA PRO A 284 14.05 21.06 -18.65
C PRO A 284 15.46 20.62 -18.18
N ALA A 285 15.55 19.44 -17.56
CA ALA A 285 16.76 18.86 -16.99
C ALA A 285 17.49 17.98 -18.02
N THR A 286 17.66 18.49 -19.24
CA THR A 286 18.75 17.98 -20.11
C THR A 286 20.04 18.61 -19.63
N PRO A 287 20.96 17.88 -18.97
CA PRO A 287 22.26 18.46 -18.63
C PRO A 287 22.97 18.90 -19.91
N PRO A 288 23.66 20.06 -19.93
CA PRO A 288 24.42 20.49 -21.09
C PRO A 288 25.37 19.40 -21.58
N ARG A 289 25.29 19.04 -22.86
CA ARG A 289 26.09 17.96 -23.47
C ARG A 289 27.58 18.31 -23.68
N ASP A 290 28.08 19.32 -22.98
CA ASP A 290 29.42 19.88 -23.17
C ASP A 290 30.28 19.64 -21.93
N LEU A 291 30.54 18.35 -21.67
CA LEU A 291 31.66 17.92 -20.85
C LEU A 291 32.84 17.69 -21.79
N GLY A 292 33.62 18.74 -22.02
CA GLY A 292 34.90 18.64 -22.72
C GLY A 292 35.86 17.67 -22.01
N PRO A 293 36.77 17.01 -22.74
CA PRO A 293 37.69 16.04 -22.15
C PRO A 293 38.67 16.72 -21.18
N GLY A 294 38.79 16.16 -19.97
CA GLY A 294 39.76 16.51 -18.93
C GLY A 294 40.27 15.26 -18.25
#